data_AF-A0A0N4UQ35-F1
#
_entry.id   AF-A0A0N4UQ35-F1
#
_cell.length_a   1.000
_cell.length_b   1.000
_cell.length_c   1.000
_cell.angle_alpha   90.00
_cell.angle_beta   90.00
_cell.angle_gamma   90.00
#
_symmetry.space_group_name_H-M   'P 1'
#
loop_
_entity.id
_entity.type
_entity.pdbx_description
1 polymer ?
#
loop_
_entity_poly.entity_id
_entity_poly.type
_entity_poly.pdbx_seq_one_letter_code
_entity_poly.pdbx_strand_id
1 'polypeptide(L)'
;MSAHAYFMIITSIERRIPARREKIPEGTLCVVCSDLASGIHYSVASCNGCKTFFRRALVNKQAFHCQFSDDCIVDKSVRCGCRSCRLKKCFQMGMDPKEANEQNLAIQHDRDKIRYTKRNKKIKDEQTMEIVDFINNKSFVKEEIEYSPISNNTTDEINAMCSPSSSSVGQAPGSNGLLNEHDVQEIQVEMSNALNVLLNLERKINIVREVNKFAVHTSVASCMYDRRLLEDEIWMATHSVPSPLSPLINPVPCDRENMREWFIKDLTLMIEWAKCLPQMGQLLLNDKLALIKAFAPIFPLIQLVYFSYTCEMQNMSRNSVNTIDSSTLQTLQRSPLYSNEVDQVPSIEKKFSTDRLWYPDGRYLEREDRSELPTSSQKQVFINALLIDGVYRLIQRQKLSENHLVLYKLTLFFNPHADGLSSPGKAMVTGERLKSLNYLFAQFSQDFPGKGAANLYADLLLMTATLTVSFISFIFV
;
A
#
# COMPACT_ATOMS: atom_id res chain seq x y z
N MET A 1 12.87 13.05 -18.82
CA MET A 1 13.40 11.66 -18.78
C MET A 1 13.12 10.89 -17.48
N SER A 2 12.47 11.48 -16.46
CA SER A 2 12.11 10.79 -15.19
C SER A 2 10.76 10.03 -15.24
N ALA A 3 9.76 10.55 -15.97
CA ALA A 3 8.42 9.96 -16.05
C ALA A 3 8.35 8.60 -16.78
N HIS A 4 9.26 8.35 -17.74
CA HIS A 4 9.27 7.12 -18.54
C HIS A 4 9.72 5.89 -17.71
N ALA A 5 10.53 6.10 -16.67
CA ALA A 5 10.94 5.05 -15.74
C ALA A 5 9.81 4.66 -14.77
N TYR A 6 8.95 5.62 -14.40
CA TYR A 6 7.76 5.36 -13.59
C TYR A 6 6.64 4.67 -14.39
N PHE A 7 6.55 4.98 -15.69
CA PHE A 7 5.53 4.46 -16.61
C PHE A 7 5.70 2.97 -16.97
N MET A 8 6.92 2.43 -17.05
CA MET A 8 7.15 1.00 -17.34
C MET A 8 6.83 0.05 -16.18
N ILE A 9 6.63 0.56 -14.96
CA ILE A 9 6.30 -0.26 -13.78
C ILE A 9 4.78 -0.50 -13.66
N ILE A 10 3.95 0.38 -14.24
CA ILE A 10 2.49 0.40 -14.02
C ILE A 10 1.69 -0.41 -15.06
N THR A 11 2.29 -0.77 -16.21
CA THR A 11 1.59 -1.45 -17.34
C THR A 11 1.46 -2.98 -17.22
N SER A 12 1.64 -3.58 -16.03
CA SER A 12 1.57 -5.05 -15.84
C SER A 12 0.36 -5.57 -15.05
N ILE A 13 -0.58 -4.70 -14.64
CA ILE A 13 -1.64 -5.02 -13.64
C ILE A 13 -3.04 -5.11 -14.28
N GLU A 14 -3.19 -5.95 -15.30
CA GLU A 14 -4.50 -6.46 -15.70
C GLU A 14 -4.39 -7.98 -15.88
N ARG A 15 -4.87 -8.76 -14.90
CA ARG A 15 -5.64 -10.01 -15.10
C ARG A 15 -5.88 -10.81 -13.80
N ARG A 16 -7.19 -11.03 -13.57
CA ARG A 16 -7.86 -12.32 -13.25
C ARG A 16 -7.64 -12.94 -11.86
N ILE A 17 -8.68 -12.79 -11.05
CA ILE A 17 -9.07 -13.60 -9.89
C ILE A 17 -8.82 -15.10 -10.17
N PRO A 18 -8.05 -15.83 -9.35
CA PRO A 18 -7.87 -17.27 -9.53
C PRO A 18 -9.12 -18.04 -9.08
N ALA A 19 -9.69 -18.80 -10.01
CA ALA A 19 -10.83 -19.68 -9.82
C ALA A 19 -10.50 -20.87 -8.88
N ARG A 20 -11.54 -21.42 -8.25
CA ARG A 20 -11.51 -22.65 -7.43
C ARG A 20 -10.63 -23.74 -8.08
N ARG A 21 -9.86 -24.47 -7.27
CA ARG A 21 -9.09 -25.67 -7.68
C ARG A 21 -9.99 -26.68 -8.38
N GLU A 22 -9.95 -26.70 -9.70
CA GLU A 22 -10.73 -27.62 -10.54
C GLU A 22 -10.06 -29.01 -10.52
N LYS A 23 -10.84 -30.06 -10.29
CA LYS A 23 -10.34 -31.45 -10.37
C LYS A 23 -10.30 -31.88 -11.83
N ILE A 24 -9.18 -32.45 -12.27
CA ILE A 24 -9.07 -33.05 -13.61
C ILE A 24 -9.79 -34.40 -13.68
N PRO A 25 -10.37 -34.78 -14.83
CA PRO A 25 -10.91 -36.12 -15.05
C PRO A 25 -9.84 -37.21 -14.84
N GLU A 26 -10.24 -38.35 -14.27
CA GLU A 26 -9.36 -39.51 -14.13
C GLU A 26 -8.86 -39.99 -15.50
N GLY A 27 -7.57 -40.32 -15.60
CA GLY A 27 -6.94 -40.71 -16.87
C GLY A 27 -6.42 -39.55 -17.75
N THR A 28 -6.59 -38.29 -17.33
CA THR A 28 -6.03 -37.14 -18.07
C THR A 28 -4.51 -37.27 -18.24
N LEU A 29 -4.00 -37.03 -19.45
CA LEU A 29 -2.57 -37.08 -19.76
C LEU A 29 -1.91 -35.70 -19.57
N CYS A 30 -0.63 -35.72 -19.20
CA CYS A 30 0.20 -34.54 -19.08
C CYS A 30 0.41 -33.91 -20.46
N VAL A 31 0.00 -32.65 -20.61
CA VAL A 31 0.10 -31.94 -21.90
C VAL A 31 1.55 -31.78 -22.40
N VAL A 32 2.54 -31.87 -21.51
CA VAL A 32 3.96 -31.72 -21.86
C VAL A 32 4.59 -33.02 -22.38
N CYS A 33 4.36 -34.15 -21.71
CA CYS A 33 5.10 -35.40 -21.99
C CYS A 33 4.21 -36.65 -22.12
N SER A 34 2.89 -36.48 -22.09
CA SER A 34 1.90 -37.56 -22.21
C SER A 34 1.94 -38.64 -21.13
N ASP A 35 2.68 -38.43 -20.03
CA ASP A 35 2.60 -39.24 -18.82
C ASP A 35 1.30 -38.95 -18.05
N LEU A 36 0.89 -39.79 -17.10
CA LEU A 36 -0.37 -39.59 -16.37
C LEU A 36 -0.34 -38.26 -15.59
N ALA A 37 -1.34 -37.39 -15.79
CA ALA A 37 -1.41 -36.12 -15.09
C ALA A 37 -1.78 -36.36 -13.62
N SER A 38 -1.06 -35.68 -12.73
CA SER A 38 -1.29 -35.74 -11.28
C SER A 38 -2.22 -34.63 -10.78
N GLY A 39 -2.57 -33.69 -11.65
CA GLY A 39 -3.37 -32.51 -11.34
C GLY A 39 -3.09 -31.36 -12.32
N ILE A 40 -3.73 -30.23 -12.08
CA ILE A 40 -3.33 -28.94 -12.67
C ILE A 40 -2.15 -28.39 -11.86
N HIS A 41 -1.04 -28.11 -12.52
CA HIS A 41 0.12 -27.44 -11.92
C HIS A 41 0.59 -26.35 -12.88
N TYR A 42 0.70 -25.11 -12.38
CA TYR A 42 1.08 -23.95 -13.20
C TYR A 42 0.10 -23.77 -14.36
N SER A 43 -1.19 -23.70 -14.02
CA SER A 43 -2.30 -23.53 -14.98
C SER A 43 -2.56 -24.66 -16.01
N VAL A 44 -1.82 -25.78 -15.99
CA VAL A 44 -2.02 -26.88 -16.98
C VAL A 44 -2.02 -28.28 -16.36
N ALA A 45 -2.69 -29.24 -17.01
CA ALA A 45 -2.68 -30.65 -16.61
C ALA A 45 -1.30 -31.27 -16.80
N SER A 46 -0.62 -31.62 -15.70
CA SER A 46 0.76 -32.12 -15.76
C SER A 46 1.10 -33.23 -14.77
N CYS A 47 2.10 -34.03 -15.13
CA CYS A 47 2.66 -35.06 -14.27
C CYS A 47 3.62 -34.46 -13.23
N ASN A 48 3.87 -35.17 -12.13
CA ASN A 48 4.81 -34.76 -11.09
C ASN A 48 6.23 -34.47 -11.63
N GLY A 49 6.63 -35.15 -12.69
CA GLY A 49 7.92 -34.94 -13.35
C GLY A 49 8.04 -33.56 -14.00
N CYS A 50 7.04 -33.14 -14.78
CA CYS A 50 7.05 -31.83 -15.44
C CYS A 50 6.81 -30.67 -14.47
N LYS A 51 5.94 -30.87 -13.47
CA LYS A 51 5.78 -29.95 -12.33
C LYS A 51 7.12 -29.65 -11.66
N THR A 52 7.84 -30.68 -11.23
CA THR A 52 9.09 -30.50 -10.49
C THR A 52 10.18 -29.90 -11.37
N PHE A 53 10.26 -30.33 -12.63
CA PHE A 53 11.21 -29.81 -13.61
C PHE A 53 11.01 -28.30 -13.83
N PHE A 54 9.77 -27.87 -14.13
CA PHE A 54 9.44 -26.47 -14.40
C PHE A 54 9.78 -25.58 -13.20
N ARG A 55 9.36 -25.97 -11.99
CA ARG A 55 9.72 -25.26 -10.76
C ARG A 55 11.23 -25.13 -10.58
N ARG A 56 11.99 -26.21 -10.73
CA ARG A 56 13.46 -26.18 -10.56
C ARG A 56 14.14 -25.29 -11.59
N ALA A 57 13.69 -25.35 -12.85
CA ALA A 57 14.24 -24.53 -13.93
C ALA A 57 14.10 -23.03 -13.61
N LEU A 58 12.93 -22.61 -13.13
CA LEU A 58 12.64 -21.22 -12.80
C LEU A 58 13.33 -20.76 -11.51
N VAL A 59 13.21 -21.54 -10.44
CA VAL A 59 13.78 -21.18 -9.12
C VAL A 59 15.29 -21.01 -9.19
N ASN A 60 15.96 -21.87 -9.96
CA ASN A 60 17.41 -21.83 -10.11
C ASN A 60 17.85 -20.92 -11.26
N LYS A 61 16.91 -20.25 -11.95
CA LYS A 61 17.15 -19.44 -13.17
C LYS A 61 18.07 -20.17 -14.17
N GLN A 62 17.82 -21.46 -14.39
CA GLN A 62 18.68 -22.28 -15.22
C GLN A 62 18.45 -21.98 -16.70
N ALA A 63 19.49 -21.50 -17.37
CA ALA A 63 19.56 -21.45 -18.82
C ALA A 63 19.92 -22.85 -19.36
N PHE A 64 19.10 -23.38 -20.25
CA PHE A 64 19.39 -24.62 -20.97
C PHE A 64 19.60 -24.30 -22.44
N HIS A 65 20.53 -25.00 -23.09
CA HIS A 65 20.76 -24.92 -24.53
C HIS A 65 20.46 -26.29 -25.17
N CYS A 66 19.84 -26.29 -26.35
CA CYS A 66 19.63 -27.52 -27.11
C CYS A 66 20.91 -27.87 -27.87
N GLN A 67 21.25 -29.16 -27.96
CA GLN A 67 22.39 -29.64 -28.74
C GLN A 67 22.02 -30.04 -30.18
N PHE A 68 20.75 -29.83 -30.54
CA PHE A 68 20.16 -30.21 -31.83
C PHE A 68 19.44 -28.99 -32.44
N SER A 69 18.30 -29.19 -33.09
CA SER A 69 17.53 -28.20 -33.84
C SER A 69 16.38 -27.53 -33.05
N ASP A 70 16.47 -27.46 -31.70
CA ASP A 70 15.43 -26.88 -30.83
C ASP A 70 14.00 -27.45 -31.01
N ASP A 71 13.92 -28.68 -31.51
CA ASP A 71 12.70 -29.42 -31.91
C ASP A 71 12.63 -30.85 -31.33
N CYS A 72 13.49 -31.18 -30.35
CA CYS A 72 13.52 -32.50 -29.74
C CYS A 72 12.15 -32.95 -29.22
N ILE A 73 11.80 -34.21 -29.49
CA ILE A 73 10.57 -34.85 -29.01
C ILE A 73 10.59 -34.92 -27.47
N VAL A 74 9.46 -34.56 -26.86
CA VAL A 74 9.25 -34.63 -25.40
C VAL A 74 8.08 -35.56 -25.12
N ASP A 75 8.39 -36.80 -24.77
CA ASP A 75 7.47 -37.84 -24.34
C ASP A 75 7.90 -38.45 -22.99
N LYS A 76 7.14 -39.40 -22.43
CA LYS A 76 7.43 -40.01 -21.14
C LYS A 76 8.81 -40.68 -21.09
N SER A 77 9.23 -41.32 -22.19
CA SER A 77 10.49 -42.07 -22.32
C SER A 77 11.72 -41.18 -22.50
N VAL A 78 11.61 -40.09 -23.26
CA VAL A 78 12.75 -39.26 -23.68
C VAL A 78 12.70 -37.82 -23.16
N ARG A 79 11.72 -37.45 -22.31
CA ARG A 79 11.66 -36.11 -21.68
C ARG A 79 12.89 -35.69 -20.89
N CYS A 80 13.81 -36.60 -20.57
CA CYS A 80 15.08 -36.27 -19.90
C CYS A 80 16.23 -35.96 -20.87
N GLY A 81 16.07 -36.22 -22.18
CA GLY A 81 17.12 -36.06 -23.19
C GLY A 81 17.49 -34.61 -23.49
N CYS A 82 16.51 -33.72 -23.64
CA CYS A 82 16.76 -32.29 -23.88
C CYS A 82 15.99 -31.40 -22.90
N ARG A 83 16.72 -30.77 -21.96
CA ARG A 83 16.15 -29.84 -20.97
C ARG A 83 15.64 -28.55 -21.61
N SER A 84 16.33 -28.06 -22.65
CA SER A 84 15.91 -26.86 -23.40
C SER A 84 14.54 -27.06 -24.03
N CYS A 85 14.38 -28.09 -24.89
CA CYS A 85 13.12 -28.39 -25.55
C CYS A 85 12.00 -28.73 -24.56
N ARG A 86 12.32 -29.40 -23.44
CA ARG A 86 11.33 -29.66 -22.39
C ARG A 86 10.82 -28.36 -21.75
N LEU A 87 11.70 -27.43 -21.40
CA LEU A 87 11.30 -26.15 -20.81
C LEU A 87 10.53 -25.29 -21.82
N LYS A 88 10.99 -25.25 -23.08
CA LYS A 88 10.28 -24.60 -24.19
C LYS A 88 8.87 -25.17 -24.33
N LYS A 89 8.71 -26.49 -24.29
CA LYS A 89 7.38 -27.15 -24.36
C LYS A 89 6.52 -26.83 -23.14
N CYS A 90 7.08 -26.74 -21.93
CA CYS A 90 6.33 -26.29 -20.75
C CYS A 90 5.67 -24.93 -20.98
N PHE A 91 6.42 -23.95 -21.50
CA PHE A 91 5.87 -22.63 -21.83
C PHE A 91 4.85 -22.69 -22.96
N GLN A 92 5.13 -23.45 -24.03
CA GLN A 92 4.21 -23.61 -25.17
C GLN A 92 2.85 -24.19 -24.75
N MET A 93 2.83 -25.15 -23.82
CA MET A 93 1.60 -25.74 -23.32
C MET A 93 0.87 -24.85 -22.29
N GLY A 94 1.45 -23.71 -21.90
CA GLY A 94 0.83 -22.72 -21.02
C GLY A 94 1.21 -22.79 -19.55
N MET A 95 2.34 -23.39 -19.18
CA MET A 95 2.79 -23.37 -17.78
C MET A 95 3.13 -21.95 -17.31
N ASP A 96 2.44 -21.45 -16.28
CA ASP A 96 2.64 -20.08 -15.78
C ASP A 96 3.86 -19.98 -14.84
N PRO A 97 4.91 -19.22 -15.21
CA PRO A 97 6.07 -18.99 -14.34
C PRO A 97 5.73 -18.19 -13.08
N LYS A 98 4.67 -17.38 -13.07
CA LYS A 98 4.23 -16.62 -11.89
C LYS A 98 3.75 -17.56 -10.79
N GLU A 99 2.84 -18.49 -11.11
CA GLU A 99 2.35 -19.52 -10.18
C GLU A 99 3.52 -20.36 -9.60
N ALA A 100 4.53 -20.68 -10.42
CA ALA A 100 5.69 -21.45 -9.97
C ALA A 100 6.58 -20.68 -8.98
N ASN A 101 6.77 -19.38 -9.22
CA ASN A 101 7.53 -18.50 -8.31
C ASN A 101 6.76 -18.26 -7.00
N GLU A 102 5.45 -18.02 -7.07
CA GLU A 102 4.57 -17.88 -5.90
C GLU A 102 4.54 -19.15 -5.05
N GLN A 103 4.42 -20.32 -5.69
CA GLN A 103 4.47 -21.58 -4.96
C GLN A 103 5.84 -21.81 -4.31
N ASN A 104 6.94 -21.40 -4.96
CA ASN A 104 8.26 -21.49 -4.35
C ASN A 104 8.40 -20.58 -3.12
N LEU A 105 7.86 -19.37 -3.19
CA LEU A 105 7.79 -18.44 -2.05
C LEU A 105 7.00 -19.07 -0.89
N ALA A 106 5.85 -19.69 -1.17
CA ALA A 106 5.07 -20.40 -0.15
C ALA A 106 5.84 -21.57 0.48
N ILE A 107 6.55 -22.37 -0.33
CA ILE A 107 7.37 -23.50 0.16
C ILE A 107 8.56 -23.00 1.00
N GLN A 108 9.20 -21.90 0.61
CA GLN A 108 10.28 -21.29 1.38
C GLN A 108 9.78 -20.79 2.74
N HIS A 109 8.64 -20.10 2.76
CA HIS A 109 8.01 -19.64 3.99
C HIS A 109 7.69 -20.79 4.97
N ASP A 110 7.17 -21.91 4.48
CA ASP A 110 6.93 -23.08 5.33
C ASP A 110 8.22 -23.73 5.83
N ARG A 111 9.27 -23.79 4.99
CA ARG A 111 10.60 -24.28 5.42
C ARG A 111 11.23 -23.36 6.48
N ASP A 112 11.05 -22.06 6.36
CA ASP A 112 11.56 -21.08 7.32
C ASP A 112 10.80 -21.16 8.65
N LYS A 113 9.47 -21.39 8.63
CA LYS A 113 8.69 -21.73 9.83
C LYS A 113 9.21 -22.99 10.53
N ILE A 114 9.50 -24.05 9.77
CA ILE A 114 10.09 -25.28 10.32
C ILE A 114 11.49 -25.01 10.91
N ARG A 115 12.27 -24.12 10.29
CA ARG A 115 13.60 -23.74 10.80
C ARG A 115 13.51 -22.90 12.07
N TYR A 116 12.54 -21.99 12.16
CA TYR A 116 12.28 -21.17 13.34
C TYR A 116 11.80 -22.02 14.53
N THR A 117 10.85 -22.92 14.32
CA THR A 117 10.37 -23.81 15.39
C THR A 117 11.45 -24.78 15.89
N LYS A 118 12.29 -25.32 14.99
CA LYS A 118 13.47 -26.11 15.40
C LYS A 118 14.50 -25.28 16.18
N ARG A 119 14.72 -24.02 15.80
CA ARG A 119 15.67 -23.13 16.50
C ARG A 119 15.15 -22.73 17.89
N ASN A 120 13.88 -22.36 18.03
CA ASN A 120 13.28 -22.04 19.33
C ASN A 120 13.21 -23.26 20.26
N LYS A 121 12.99 -24.47 19.72
CA LYS A 121 13.09 -25.69 20.51
C LYS A 121 14.52 -25.89 21.03
N LYS A 122 15.54 -25.71 20.18
CA LYS A 122 16.95 -25.78 20.60
C LYS A 122 17.32 -24.73 21.66
N ILE A 123 16.86 -23.49 21.52
CA ILE A 123 17.09 -22.42 22.52
C ILE A 123 16.40 -22.75 23.85
N LYS A 124 15.17 -23.28 23.83
CA LYS A 124 14.48 -23.72 25.06
C LYS A 124 15.20 -24.90 25.71
N ASP A 125 15.67 -25.87 24.92
CA ASP A 125 16.42 -27.02 25.43
C ASP A 125 17.78 -26.56 26.01
N GLU A 126 18.47 -25.61 25.37
CA GLU A 126 19.72 -25.00 25.86
C GLU A 126 19.51 -24.17 27.14
N GLN A 127 18.48 -23.32 27.22
CA GLN A 127 18.15 -22.55 28.43
C GLN A 127 17.70 -23.43 29.59
N THR A 128 17.01 -24.54 29.30
CA THR A 128 16.62 -25.50 30.34
C THR A 128 17.85 -26.22 30.88
N MET A 129 18.84 -26.55 30.04
CA MET A 129 20.12 -27.09 30.49
C MET A 129 20.95 -26.08 31.30
N GLU A 130 21.05 -24.82 30.86
CA GLU A 130 21.78 -23.77 31.59
C GLU A 130 21.18 -23.52 32.98
N ILE A 131 19.85 -23.54 33.14
CA ILE A 131 19.21 -23.38 34.47
C ILE A 131 19.53 -24.58 35.38
N VAL A 132 19.55 -25.80 34.85
CA VAL A 132 19.86 -27.01 35.63
C VAL A 132 21.35 -27.03 36.02
N ASP A 133 22.25 -26.58 35.15
CA ASP A 133 23.69 -26.48 35.45
C ASP A 133 23.99 -25.35 36.45
N PHE A 134 23.26 -24.22 36.38
CA PHE A 134 23.43 -23.10 37.32
C PHE A 134 22.94 -23.43 38.74
N ILE A 135 21.91 -24.27 38.86
CA ILE A 135 21.43 -24.77 40.17
C ILE A 135 22.46 -25.74 40.79
N ASN A 136 23.18 -26.50 39.97
CA ASN A 136 24.11 -27.53 40.44
C ASN A 136 25.54 -27.01 40.75
N ASN A 137 26.00 -25.93 40.13
CA ASN A 137 27.42 -25.51 40.20
C ASN A 137 27.69 -24.18 40.93
N LYS A 138 27.08 -23.97 42.10
CA LYS A 138 27.62 -23.04 43.11
C LYS A 138 28.94 -23.60 43.67
N SER A 139 30.06 -23.38 42.97
CA SER A 139 31.44 -23.32 43.50
C SER A 139 32.44 -23.06 42.36
N PHE A 140 33.35 -22.10 42.58
CA PHE A 140 34.66 -21.93 41.91
C PHE A 140 34.84 -20.88 40.76
N VAL A 141 35.01 -19.63 41.20
CA VAL A 141 36.07 -18.63 40.92
C VAL A 141 37.08 -18.82 39.74
N LYS A 142 37.22 -17.70 38.99
CA LYS A 142 38.40 -17.06 38.30
C LYS A 142 38.55 -17.12 36.76
N GLU A 143 38.38 -15.93 36.14
CA GLU A 143 39.28 -15.15 35.23
C GLU A 143 40.25 -15.92 34.29
N GLU A 144 40.51 -15.58 33.02
CA GLU A 144 40.11 -14.54 32.06
C GLU A 144 40.86 -14.85 30.72
N ILE A 145 40.46 -14.24 29.59
CA ILE A 145 41.29 -13.89 28.39
C ILE A 145 41.43 -14.88 27.19
N GLU A 146 40.68 -14.50 26.13
CA GLU A 146 41.04 -14.23 24.70
C GLU A 146 41.46 -15.28 23.61
N TYR A 147 40.93 -14.97 22.41
CA TYR A 147 41.41 -15.12 21.01
C TYR A 147 41.09 -16.40 20.18
N SER A 148 39.98 -16.27 19.41
CA SER A 148 39.62 -16.65 18.01
C SER A 148 40.41 -17.64 17.11
N PRO A 149 39.76 -18.23 16.07
CA PRO A 149 40.03 -19.58 15.54
C PRO A 149 40.59 -19.65 14.09
N ILE A 150 41.09 -20.83 13.69
CA ILE A 150 41.44 -21.19 12.30
C ILE A 150 40.70 -22.47 11.86
N SER A 151 40.29 -22.44 10.60
CA SER A 151 39.60 -23.43 9.75
C SER A 151 40.29 -24.79 9.60
N ASN A 152 39.53 -25.83 9.22
CA ASN A 152 39.72 -26.56 7.94
C ASN A 152 38.69 -27.68 7.73
N ASN A 153 38.28 -27.84 6.47
CA ASN A 153 37.37 -28.85 5.93
C ASN A 153 37.99 -30.25 5.92
N THR A 154 37.18 -31.31 6.00
CA THR A 154 37.34 -32.55 5.22
C THR A 154 36.02 -33.36 5.24
N THR A 155 35.74 -33.98 4.09
CA THR A 155 34.58 -34.81 3.73
C THR A 155 34.87 -36.29 3.96
N ASP A 156 33.86 -37.10 4.36
CA ASP A 156 33.72 -38.57 4.16
C ASP A 156 32.24 -38.93 4.43
N GLU A 157 31.44 -39.36 3.46
CA GLU A 157 31.19 -40.73 2.97
C GLU A 157 30.25 -41.64 3.83
N ILE A 158 29.11 -42.00 3.20
CA ILE A 158 28.46 -43.34 3.14
C ILE A 158 27.74 -43.92 4.40
N ASN A 159 26.40 -44.07 4.31
CA ASN A 159 25.58 -45.29 4.58
C ASN A 159 24.07 -44.95 4.73
N ALA A 160 23.21 -45.41 3.80
CA ALA A 160 22.34 -46.61 3.88
C ALA A 160 21.06 -46.42 4.75
N MET A 161 19.87 -46.22 4.15
CA MET A 161 18.81 -47.20 3.80
C MET A 161 17.92 -47.65 4.98
N CYS A 162 16.63 -47.26 4.96
CA CYS A 162 15.42 -48.09 5.22
C CYS A 162 14.16 -47.24 5.56
N SER A 163 13.10 -47.41 4.75
CA SER A 163 11.68 -47.13 5.10
C SER A 163 11.03 -48.44 5.60
N PRO A 164 9.70 -48.58 5.88
CA PRO A 164 8.59 -47.62 6.05
C PRO A 164 7.63 -47.94 7.24
N SER A 165 6.63 -47.06 7.46
CA SER A 165 5.27 -47.32 8.01
C SER A 165 5.07 -47.85 9.44
N SER A 166 4.48 -47.02 10.32
CA SER A 166 3.27 -47.39 11.10
C SER A 166 2.64 -46.20 11.84
N SER A 167 1.34 -46.04 11.58
CA SER A 167 0.27 -45.43 12.36
C SER A 167 0.56 -44.95 13.79
N SER A 168 0.25 -43.68 14.07
CA SER A 168 -0.49 -43.29 15.27
C SER A 168 -1.17 -41.94 15.07
N VAL A 169 -2.45 -41.93 15.44
CA VAL A 169 -3.41 -40.84 15.41
C VAL A 169 -2.92 -39.68 16.28
N GLY A 170 -2.84 -38.48 15.70
CA GLY A 170 -2.64 -37.23 16.41
C GLY A 170 -3.46 -36.15 15.75
N GLN A 171 -4.66 -35.92 16.27
CA GLN A 171 -5.51 -34.78 15.92
C GLN A 171 -4.73 -33.49 16.16
N ALA A 172 -4.41 -32.76 15.09
CA ALA A 172 -3.98 -31.38 15.19
C ALA A 172 -5.24 -30.52 15.44
N PRO A 173 -5.32 -29.74 16.52
CA PRO A 173 -6.43 -28.82 16.71
C PRO A 173 -6.32 -27.71 15.66
N GLY A 174 -7.31 -27.61 14.77
CA GLY A 174 -7.55 -26.40 14.01
C GLY A 174 -7.97 -25.30 14.99
N SER A 175 -7.03 -24.49 15.45
CA SER A 175 -7.35 -23.27 16.19
C SER A 175 -7.77 -22.19 15.19
N ASN A 176 -9.06 -22.20 14.84
CA ASN A 176 -9.76 -20.94 14.59
C ASN A 176 -9.73 -20.17 15.91
N GLY A 177 -8.71 -19.33 16.11
CA GLY A 177 -8.61 -18.49 17.29
C GLY A 177 -9.78 -17.52 17.31
N LEU A 178 -10.76 -17.76 18.19
CA LEU A 178 -11.55 -16.65 18.72
C LEU A 178 -10.54 -15.67 19.33
N LEU A 179 -10.50 -14.44 18.82
CA LEU A 179 -9.81 -13.33 19.49
C LEU A 179 -10.42 -13.20 20.88
N ASN A 180 -9.60 -13.22 21.92
CA ASN A 180 -10.11 -12.99 23.29
C ASN A 180 -10.57 -11.53 23.40
N GLU A 181 -11.54 -11.23 24.25
CA GLU A 181 -12.01 -9.84 24.46
C GLU A 181 -10.87 -8.88 24.83
N HIS A 182 -9.85 -9.38 25.55
CA HIS A 182 -8.63 -8.64 25.87
C HIS A 182 -7.86 -8.22 24.61
N ASP A 183 -7.71 -9.11 23.64
CA ASP A 183 -7.02 -8.82 22.37
C ASP A 183 -7.75 -7.73 21.59
N VAL A 184 -9.09 -7.73 21.65
CA VAL A 184 -9.93 -6.70 21.00
C VAL A 184 -9.73 -5.33 21.64
N GLN A 185 -9.71 -5.26 22.97
CA GLN A 185 -9.48 -4.00 23.70
C GLN A 185 -8.08 -3.43 23.44
N GLU A 186 -7.06 -4.28 23.41
CA GLU A 186 -5.69 -3.87 23.10
C GLU A 186 -5.58 -3.27 21.69
N ILE A 187 -6.20 -3.92 20.68
CA ILE A 187 -6.26 -3.40 19.30
C ILE A 187 -7.01 -2.07 19.23
N GLN A 188 -8.09 -1.89 20.01
CA GLN A 188 -8.82 -0.62 20.05
C GLN A 188 -7.96 0.52 20.61
N VAL A 189 -7.20 0.27 21.68
CA VAL A 189 -6.28 1.26 22.25
C VAL A 189 -5.14 1.60 21.28
N GLU A 190 -4.56 0.59 20.64
CA GLU A 190 -3.53 0.76 19.60
C GLU A 190 -4.04 1.66 18.46
N MET A 191 -5.24 1.39 17.95
CA MET A 191 -5.84 2.15 16.85
C MET A 191 -6.31 3.54 17.25
N SER A 192 -6.73 3.74 18.49
CA SER A 192 -7.03 5.08 19.03
C SER A 192 -5.76 5.94 19.06
N ASN A 193 -4.64 5.38 19.52
CA ASN A 193 -3.35 6.07 19.50
C ASN A 193 -2.89 6.36 18.06
N ALA A 194 -3.02 5.39 17.15
CA ALA A 194 -2.70 5.58 15.74
C ALA A 194 -3.54 6.68 15.10
N LEU A 195 -4.84 6.76 15.41
CA LEU A 195 -5.74 7.82 14.94
C LEU A 195 -5.24 9.21 15.35
N ASN A 196 -4.83 9.40 16.61
CA ASN A 196 -4.28 10.67 17.08
C ASN A 196 -2.99 11.07 16.33
N VAL A 197 -2.10 10.10 16.07
CA VAL A 197 -0.89 10.33 15.27
C VAL A 197 -1.27 10.76 13.85
N LEU A 198 -2.20 10.06 13.22
CA LEU A 198 -2.67 10.34 11.86
C LEU A 198 -3.28 11.74 11.73
N LEU A 199 -4.15 12.14 12.66
CA LEU A 199 -4.76 13.48 12.67
C LEU A 199 -3.70 14.58 12.82
N ASN A 200 -2.71 14.37 13.69
CA ASN A 200 -1.62 15.32 13.85
C ASN A 200 -0.73 15.41 12.59
N LEU A 201 -0.45 14.28 11.94
CA LEU A 201 0.26 14.26 10.67
C LEU A 201 -0.51 14.99 9.57
N GLU A 202 -1.83 14.78 9.48
CA GLU A 202 -2.69 15.45 8.51
C GLU A 202 -2.65 16.97 8.67
N ARG A 203 -2.74 17.44 9.91
CA ARG A 203 -2.62 18.86 10.24
C ARG A 203 -1.27 19.43 9.80
N LYS A 204 -0.17 18.72 10.09
CA LYS A 204 1.19 19.14 9.69
C LYS A 204 1.33 19.20 8.16
N ILE A 205 0.80 18.20 7.45
CA ILE A 205 0.79 18.16 5.98
C ILE A 205 0.03 19.35 5.43
N ASN A 206 -1.17 19.64 5.93
CA ASN A 206 -1.96 20.77 5.45
C ASN A 206 -1.25 22.11 5.66
N ILE A 207 -0.64 22.33 6.82
CA ILE A 207 0.15 23.55 7.09
C ILE A 207 1.28 23.70 6.06
N VAL A 208 2.09 22.67 5.85
CA VAL A 208 3.22 22.71 4.90
C VAL A 208 2.72 22.89 3.46
N ARG A 209 1.61 22.23 3.12
CA ARG A 209 0.95 22.30 1.80
C ARG A 209 0.40 23.69 1.52
N GLU A 210 -0.20 24.35 2.51
CA GLU A 210 -0.67 25.73 2.43
C GLU A 210 0.47 26.73 2.24
N VAL A 211 1.57 26.58 2.98
CA VAL A 211 2.75 27.43 2.82
C VAL A 211 3.41 27.25 1.45
N ASN A 212 3.37 26.02 0.90
CA ASN A 212 3.80 25.70 -0.46
C ASN A 212 5.27 26.10 -0.77
N LYS A 213 6.14 26.12 0.25
CA LYS A 213 7.56 26.49 0.13
C LYS A 213 8.47 25.42 0.72
N PHE A 214 8.52 24.24 0.09
CA PHE A 214 9.41 23.14 0.48
C PHE A 214 10.09 22.51 -0.74
N ALA A 215 11.28 21.94 -0.52
CA ALA A 215 11.99 21.20 -1.55
C ALA A 215 11.32 19.83 -1.81
N VAL A 216 11.24 19.44 -3.08
CA VAL A 216 10.72 18.13 -3.47
C VAL A 216 11.81 17.07 -3.40
N HIS A 217 11.42 15.86 -3.04
CA HIS A 217 12.34 14.72 -3.00
C HIS A 217 12.73 14.27 -4.40
N THR A 218 14.01 14.00 -4.62
CA THR A 218 14.54 13.55 -5.92
C THR A 218 14.64 12.03 -6.05
N SER A 219 14.68 11.31 -4.91
CA SER A 219 14.81 9.85 -4.87
C SER A 219 14.07 9.27 -3.67
N VAL A 220 13.03 8.48 -3.93
CA VAL A 220 12.26 7.78 -2.88
C VAL A 220 13.17 6.93 -2.00
N ALA A 221 14.15 6.24 -2.59
CA ALA A 221 15.05 5.37 -1.85
C ALA A 221 15.98 6.14 -0.91
N SER A 222 16.50 7.30 -1.33
CA SER A 222 17.32 8.16 -0.48
C SER A 222 16.50 8.69 0.69
N CYS A 223 15.32 9.23 0.40
CA CYS A 223 14.47 9.88 1.39
C CYS A 223 13.95 8.93 2.47
N MET A 224 13.85 7.62 2.18
CA MET A 224 13.48 6.59 3.16
C MET A 224 14.53 6.38 4.26
N TYR A 225 15.80 6.76 4.02
CA TYR A 225 16.88 6.73 5.02
C TYR A 225 17.10 8.08 5.71
N ASP A 226 16.61 9.16 5.12
CA ASP A 226 16.71 10.49 5.71
C ASP A 226 15.79 10.66 6.92
N ARG A 227 16.11 11.65 7.75
CA ARG A 227 15.30 12.03 8.92
C ARG A 227 13.84 12.32 8.55
N ARG A 228 12.93 12.16 9.52
CA ARG A 228 11.48 12.41 9.35
C ARG A 228 11.21 13.91 9.42
N LEU A 229 10.96 14.56 8.29
CA LEU A 229 10.82 16.03 8.22
C LEU A 229 9.60 16.54 8.98
N LEU A 230 8.49 15.79 8.95
CA LEU A 230 7.27 16.15 9.70
C LEU A 230 7.44 16.01 11.23
N GLU A 231 8.48 15.32 11.70
CA GLU A 231 8.84 15.25 13.12
C GLU A 231 10.03 16.15 13.49
N ASP A 232 10.71 16.75 12.50
CA ASP A 232 11.80 17.69 12.71
C ASP A 232 11.21 19.08 13.04
N GLU A 233 11.32 19.49 14.30
CA GLU A 233 10.79 20.76 14.81
C GLU A 233 11.36 21.98 14.07
N ILE A 234 12.65 21.95 13.72
CA ILE A 234 13.32 23.07 13.03
C ILE A 234 12.80 23.17 11.60
N TRP A 235 12.69 22.03 10.92
CA TRP A 235 12.14 21.98 9.57
C TRP A 235 10.68 22.43 9.56
N MET A 236 9.84 21.91 10.47
CA MET A 236 8.45 22.30 10.59
C MET A 236 8.30 23.79 10.88
N ALA A 237 9.09 24.36 11.80
CA ALA A 237 9.05 25.79 12.11
C ALA A 237 9.38 26.66 10.87
N THR A 238 10.32 26.22 10.02
CA THR A 238 10.70 26.93 8.80
C THR A 238 9.62 26.86 7.71
N HIS A 239 8.92 25.73 7.60
CA HIS A 239 7.98 25.44 6.51
C HIS A 239 6.51 25.61 6.90
N SER A 240 6.22 26.12 8.10
CA SER A 240 4.86 26.36 8.61
C SER A 240 4.47 27.84 8.70
N VAL A 241 5.35 28.76 8.30
CA VAL A 241 5.09 30.21 8.37
C VAL A 241 4.43 30.68 7.06
N PRO A 242 3.16 31.13 7.09
CA PRO A 242 2.52 31.72 5.92
C PRO A 242 3.28 32.94 5.42
N SER A 243 3.33 33.13 4.10
CA SER A 243 3.91 34.34 3.53
C SER A 243 3.09 35.57 3.98
N PRO A 244 3.70 36.62 4.56
CA PRO A 244 2.98 37.82 5.05
C PRO A 244 2.17 38.55 3.96
N LEU A 245 2.52 38.30 2.70
CA LEU A 245 1.85 38.78 1.51
C LEU A 245 1.27 37.55 0.80
N SER A 246 0.13 37.04 1.26
CA SER A 246 -0.67 36.17 0.41
C SER A 246 -1.48 37.11 -0.48
N PRO A 247 -1.17 37.24 -1.79
CA PRO A 247 -1.90 38.14 -2.66
C PRO A 247 -3.39 37.81 -2.60
N LEU A 248 -4.28 38.77 -2.88
CA LEU A 248 -5.66 38.44 -3.17
C LEU A 248 -5.64 37.50 -4.39
N ILE A 249 -5.66 36.18 -4.15
CA ILE A 249 -5.45 35.21 -5.22
C ILE A 249 -6.75 35.17 -6.02
N ASN A 250 -6.71 35.76 -7.21
CA ASN A 250 -7.75 35.57 -8.20
C ASN A 250 -7.76 34.08 -8.57
N PRO A 251 -8.91 33.40 -8.48
CA PRO A 251 -8.99 31.99 -8.80
C PRO A 251 -8.71 31.77 -10.28
N VAL A 252 -7.74 30.91 -10.60
CA VAL A 252 -7.35 30.58 -11.98
C VAL A 252 -7.45 29.06 -12.19
N PRO A 253 -7.95 28.57 -13.35
CA PRO A 253 -7.88 27.16 -13.69
C PRO A 253 -6.44 26.63 -13.60
N CYS A 254 -6.25 25.45 -13.01
CA CYS A 254 -4.95 24.81 -12.95
C CYS A 254 -4.60 24.18 -14.30
N ASP A 255 -3.52 24.64 -14.93
CA ASP A 255 -2.99 23.99 -16.12
C ASP A 255 -2.30 22.65 -15.78
N ARG A 256 -1.92 21.90 -16.82
CA ARG A 256 -1.25 20.59 -16.67
C ARG A 256 0.12 20.67 -16.02
N GLU A 257 0.82 21.79 -16.14
CA GLU A 257 2.17 21.94 -15.60
C GLU A 257 2.12 22.16 -14.09
N ASN A 258 1.30 23.10 -13.63
CA ASN A 258 1.07 23.32 -12.21
C ASN A 258 0.44 22.10 -11.53
N MET A 259 -0.44 21.40 -12.24
CA MET A 259 -1.02 20.14 -11.76
C MET A 259 0.07 19.08 -11.50
N ARG A 260 1.06 18.94 -12.40
CA ARG A 260 2.22 18.05 -12.21
C ARG A 260 3.11 18.50 -11.05
N GLU A 261 3.35 19.80 -10.91
CA GLU A 261 4.13 20.35 -9.79
C GLU A 261 3.49 20.01 -8.44
N TRP A 262 2.17 20.22 -8.32
CA TRP A 262 1.42 19.85 -7.12
C TRP A 262 1.45 18.34 -6.88
N PHE A 263 1.36 17.53 -7.93
CA PHE A 263 1.46 16.07 -7.81
C PHE A 263 2.80 15.66 -7.19
N ILE A 264 3.93 16.21 -7.67
CA ILE A 264 5.28 15.90 -7.14
C ILE A 264 5.43 16.37 -5.68
N LYS A 265 4.86 17.54 -5.36
CA LYS A 265 4.81 18.06 -3.99
C LYS A 265 4.03 17.12 -3.06
N ASP A 266 2.84 16.69 -3.48
CA ASP A 266 2.02 15.75 -2.70
C ASP A 266 2.71 14.38 -2.57
N LEU A 267 3.47 13.90 -3.56
CA LEU A 267 4.30 12.69 -3.41
C LEU A 267 5.41 12.86 -2.36
N THR A 268 6.02 14.03 -2.26
CA THR A 268 7.02 14.35 -1.23
C THR A 268 6.38 14.27 0.17
N LEU A 269 5.21 14.89 0.33
CA LEU A 269 4.44 14.84 1.57
C LEU A 269 3.96 13.42 1.91
N MET A 270 3.57 12.62 0.93
CA MET A 270 3.20 11.21 1.10
C MET A 270 4.35 10.38 1.69
N ILE A 271 5.57 10.58 1.18
CA ILE A 271 6.77 9.87 1.65
C ILE A 271 7.06 10.24 3.10
N GLU A 272 7.03 11.52 3.44
CA GLU A 272 7.25 11.99 4.82
C GLU A 272 6.13 11.55 5.77
N TRP A 273 4.88 11.56 5.31
CA TRP A 273 3.73 11.01 6.05
C TRP A 273 3.96 9.53 6.38
N ALA A 274 4.31 8.73 5.38
CA ALA A 274 4.52 7.29 5.55
C ALA A 274 5.68 7.01 6.51
N LYS A 275 6.80 7.74 6.41
CA LYS A 275 7.95 7.59 7.32
C LYS A 275 7.61 7.79 8.80
N CYS A 276 6.55 8.52 9.11
CA CYS A 276 6.09 8.74 10.48
C CYS A 276 5.19 7.62 11.03
N LEU A 277 4.80 6.65 10.19
CA LEU A 277 4.03 5.49 10.65
C LEU A 277 4.93 4.48 11.38
N PRO A 278 4.63 4.08 12.63
CA PRO A 278 5.48 3.18 13.42
C PRO A 278 5.81 1.85 12.71
N GLN A 279 4.84 1.30 11.99
CA GLN A 279 4.93 0.04 11.25
C GLN A 279 5.99 0.09 10.13
N MET A 280 6.29 1.28 9.60
CA MET A 280 7.35 1.43 8.59
C MET A 280 8.74 1.10 9.14
N GLY A 281 8.94 1.15 10.46
CA GLY A 281 10.18 0.70 11.09
C GLY A 281 10.41 -0.81 11.00
N GLN A 282 9.34 -1.61 10.88
CA GLN A 282 9.38 -3.08 10.93
C GLN A 282 9.54 -3.72 9.54
N LEU A 283 9.31 -2.95 8.47
CA LEU A 283 9.38 -3.42 7.08
C LEU A 283 10.81 -3.37 6.53
N LEU A 284 11.13 -4.30 5.62
CA LEU A 284 12.33 -4.22 4.80
C LEU A 284 12.21 -3.07 3.79
N LEU A 285 13.34 -2.50 3.33
CA LEU A 285 13.35 -1.40 2.36
C LEU A 285 12.49 -1.71 1.13
N ASN A 286 12.61 -2.91 0.56
CA ASN A 286 11.83 -3.30 -0.62
C ASN A 286 10.32 -3.27 -0.36
N ASP A 287 9.89 -3.68 0.83
CA ASP A 287 8.47 -3.65 1.23
C ASP A 287 7.98 -2.22 1.41
N LYS A 288 8.78 -1.35 2.04
CA LYS A 288 8.49 0.09 2.14
C LYS A 288 8.31 0.71 0.76
N LEU A 289 9.24 0.43 -0.16
CA LEU A 289 9.18 0.93 -1.54
C LEU A 289 7.98 0.39 -2.31
N ALA A 290 7.58 -0.87 -2.09
CA ALA A 290 6.39 -1.46 -2.68
C ALA A 290 5.12 -0.72 -2.24
N LEU A 291 4.97 -0.44 -0.94
CA LEU A 291 3.82 0.33 -0.41
C LEU A 291 3.80 1.77 -0.94
N ILE A 292 4.95 2.45 -0.94
CA ILE A 292 5.05 3.83 -1.46
C ILE A 292 4.67 3.89 -2.93
N LYS A 293 5.14 2.94 -3.74
CA LYS A 293 4.78 2.85 -5.16
C LYS A 293 3.30 2.57 -5.37
N ALA A 294 2.72 1.67 -4.59
CA ALA A 294 1.30 1.33 -4.68
C ALA A 294 0.38 2.49 -4.28
N PHE A 295 0.84 3.35 -3.37
CA PHE A 295 0.04 4.46 -2.84
C PHE A 295 0.20 5.79 -3.58
N ALA A 296 1.35 6.00 -4.25
CA ALA A 296 1.66 7.19 -5.05
C ALA A 296 0.54 7.61 -6.03
N PRO A 297 -0.15 6.68 -6.72
CA PRO A 297 -1.32 6.99 -7.54
C PRO A 297 -2.48 7.69 -6.82
N ILE A 298 -2.72 7.32 -5.57
CA ILE A 298 -3.96 7.62 -4.85
C ILE A 298 -3.77 8.84 -3.95
N PHE A 299 -2.61 8.97 -3.30
CA PHE A 299 -2.40 9.99 -2.27
C PHE A 299 -2.63 11.43 -2.75
N PRO A 300 -2.07 11.90 -3.89
CA PRO A 300 -2.30 13.28 -4.33
C PRO A 300 -3.77 13.58 -4.63
N LEU A 301 -4.50 12.59 -5.16
CA LEU A 301 -5.93 12.73 -5.49
C LEU A 301 -6.78 12.87 -4.23
N ILE A 302 -6.58 11.98 -3.25
CA ILE A 302 -7.32 12.07 -1.98
C ILE A 302 -6.90 13.32 -1.19
N GLN A 303 -5.63 13.75 -1.24
CA GLN A 303 -5.16 14.96 -0.56
C GLN A 303 -5.77 16.23 -1.17
N LEU A 304 -5.88 16.30 -2.49
CA LEU A 304 -6.54 17.41 -3.18
C LEU A 304 -8.02 17.52 -2.79
N VAL A 305 -8.73 16.40 -2.80
CA VAL A 305 -10.15 16.35 -2.42
C VAL A 305 -10.33 16.71 -0.94
N TYR A 306 -9.49 16.17 -0.06
CA TYR A 306 -9.51 16.44 1.38
C TYR A 306 -9.31 17.93 1.68
N PHE A 307 -8.32 18.55 1.05
CA PHE A 307 -8.05 19.97 1.20
C PHE A 307 -9.22 20.82 0.71
N SER A 308 -9.78 20.49 -0.46
CA SER A 308 -10.94 21.21 -1.00
C SER A 308 -12.15 21.16 -0.05
N TYR A 309 -12.41 19.99 0.53
CA TYR A 309 -13.49 19.77 1.49
C TYR A 309 -13.27 20.53 2.81
N THR A 310 -12.06 20.46 3.37
CA THR A 310 -11.74 21.13 4.65
C THR A 310 -11.75 22.66 4.52
N CYS A 311 -11.21 23.22 3.42
CA CYS A 311 -11.30 24.66 3.15
C CYS A 311 -12.74 25.15 3.05
N GLU A 312 -13.62 24.38 2.40
CA GLU A 312 -15.05 24.72 2.29
C GLU A 312 -15.73 24.73 3.67
N MET A 313 -15.48 23.70 4.50
CA MET A 313 -16.03 23.62 5.86
C MET A 313 -15.59 24.78 6.76
N GLN A 314 -14.32 25.19 6.67
CA GLN A 314 -13.81 26.34 7.42
C GLN A 314 -14.47 27.66 6.98
N ASN A 315 -14.71 27.84 5.67
CA ASN A 315 -15.38 29.03 5.15
C ASN A 315 -16.87 29.07 5.52
N MET A 316 -17.57 27.94 5.49
CA MET A 316 -18.96 27.86 5.97
C MET A 316 -19.07 28.22 7.46
N SER A 317 -18.10 27.78 8.26
CA SER A 317 -18.04 28.10 9.70
C SER A 317 -17.78 29.59 9.96
N ARG A 318 -16.89 30.24 9.18
CA ARG A 318 -16.66 31.69 9.27
C ARG A 318 -17.88 32.51 8.87
N ASN A 319 -18.60 32.08 7.84
CA ASN A 319 -19.79 32.78 7.38
C ASN A 319 -20.95 32.67 8.39
N SER A 320 -21.10 31.55 9.12
CA SER A 320 -22.17 31.45 10.14
C SER A 320 -21.90 32.31 11.38
N VAL A 321 -20.64 32.58 11.71
CA VAL A 321 -20.26 33.45 12.84
C VAL A 321 -20.50 34.93 12.51
N ASN A 322 -20.26 35.34 11.26
CA ASN A 322 -20.45 36.73 10.85
C ASN A 322 -21.93 37.15 10.75
N THR A 323 -22.87 36.21 10.61
CA THR A 323 -24.31 36.51 10.55
C THR A 323 -24.95 36.80 11.91
N ILE A 324 -24.25 36.53 13.02
CA ILE A 324 -24.83 36.65 14.37
C ILE A 324 -24.41 37.95 15.10
N ASP A 325 -23.35 38.63 14.66
CA ASP A 325 -22.82 39.84 15.34
C ASP A 325 -23.08 41.19 14.63
N SER A 326 -23.84 41.21 13.53
CA SER A 326 -24.16 42.47 12.83
C SER A 326 -25.24 43.33 13.51
N SER A 327 -25.83 42.89 14.62
CA SER A 327 -26.85 43.64 15.37
C SER A 327 -26.29 44.46 16.54
N THR A 328 -25.00 44.37 16.87
CA THR A 328 -24.44 44.94 18.12
C THR A 328 -23.48 46.13 17.91
N LEU A 329 -23.14 46.48 16.67
CA LEU A 329 -22.20 47.59 16.37
C LEU A 329 -22.90 48.78 15.67
N GLN A 330 -23.88 49.37 16.35
CA GLN A 330 -24.43 50.70 16.00
C GLN A 330 -24.40 51.62 17.22
N THR A 331 -23.23 51.82 17.84
CA THR A 331 -23.02 52.98 18.71
C THR A 331 -21.53 53.15 18.97
N LEU A 332 -20.94 54.20 18.40
CA LEU A 332 -19.91 55.09 18.99
C LEU A 332 -19.03 55.74 17.89
N GLN A 333 -19.31 57.03 17.70
CA GLN A 333 -18.34 58.14 17.50
C GLN A 333 -17.50 58.14 16.21
N ARG A 334 -17.88 58.89 15.15
CA ARG A 334 -17.69 60.35 14.94
C ARG A 334 -16.28 60.89 15.24
N SER A 335 -15.46 61.09 14.21
CA SER A 335 -14.99 62.44 13.80
C SER A 335 -14.28 62.40 12.42
N PRO A 336 -14.41 63.44 11.58
CA PRO A 336 -14.12 63.39 10.13
C PRO A 336 -12.81 64.10 9.76
N LEU A 337 -12.16 63.70 8.65
CA LEU A 337 -11.33 64.52 7.75
C LEU A 337 -10.86 63.64 6.57
N TYR A 338 -10.72 64.25 5.39
CA TYR A 338 -10.45 63.67 4.05
C TYR A 338 -11.62 63.05 3.28
N SER A 339 -12.32 63.92 2.57
CA SER A 339 -12.96 63.64 1.29
C SER A 339 -11.90 63.36 0.22
N ASN A 340 -11.97 62.20 -0.44
CA ASN A 340 -11.84 62.05 -1.89
C ASN A 340 -12.10 60.57 -2.29
N GLU A 341 -13.02 60.41 -3.24
CA GLU A 341 -13.28 59.24 -4.11
C GLU A 341 -13.71 57.92 -3.45
N VAL A 342 -15.03 57.75 -3.40
CA VAL A 342 -15.73 56.48 -3.12
C VAL A 342 -15.77 55.67 -4.42
N ASP A 343 -14.76 54.84 -4.64
CA ASP A 343 -14.92 53.67 -5.50
C ASP A 343 -15.34 52.47 -4.64
N GLN A 344 -16.51 51.94 -4.96
CA GLN A 344 -17.11 50.77 -4.32
C GLN A 344 -16.17 49.57 -4.48
N VAL A 345 -15.48 49.18 -3.40
CA VAL A 345 -14.82 47.87 -3.33
C VAL A 345 -15.91 46.82 -3.17
N PRO A 346 -16.12 45.90 -4.13
CA PRO A 346 -17.08 44.83 -3.95
C PRO A 346 -16.54 43.89 -2.86
N SER A 347 -17.33 43.65 -1.84
CA SER A 347 -17.13 42.53 -0.92
C SER A 347 -17.21 41.23 -1.73
N ILE A 348 -16.05 40.69 -2.13
CA ILE A 348 -15.94 39.42 -2.86
C ILE A 348 -16.28 38.29 -1.87
N GLU A 349 -17.57 37.95 -1.77
CA GLU A 349 -18.00 36.67 -1.22
C GLU A 349 -17.44 35.56 -2.12
N LYS A 350 -16.39 34.85 -1.65
CA LYS A 350 -15.89 33.64 -2.32
C LYS A 350 -16.94 32.52 -2.17
N LYS A 351 -17.94 32.51 -3.04
CA LYS A 351 -18.86 31.38 -3.18
C LYS A 351 -18.11 30.23 -3.85
N PHE A 352 -17.67 29.26 -3.06
CA PHE A 352 -17.06 28.04 -3.58
C PHE A 352 -18.12 27.26 -4.38
N SER A 353 -17.89 27.10 -5.68
CA SER A 353 -18.72 26.22 -6.50
C SER A 353 -18.43 24.78 -6.09
N THR A 354 -19.47 23.96 -5.89
CA THR A 354 -19.39 22.51 -5.63
C THR A 354 -18.79 21.71 -6.80
N ASP A 355 -18.39 22.41 -7.86
CA ASP A 355 -17.88 21.88 -9.10
C ASP A 355 -16.38 22.15 -9.26
N ARG A 356 -15.68 22.46 -8.17
CA ARG A 356 -14.24 22.77 -8.18
C ARG A 356 -13.46 22.07 -7.07
N LEU A 357 -12.27 21.59 -7.40
CA LEU A 357 -11.24 21.18 -6.44
C LEU A 357 -10.14 22.24 -6.39
N TRP A 358 -9.65 22.55 -5.20
CA TRP A 358 -8.76 23.69 -4.96
C TRP A 358 -7.37 23.25 -4.57
N TYR A 359 -6.37 23.89 -5.16
CA TYR A 359 -5.00 23.89 -4.66
C TYR A 359 -4.80 25.06 -3.70
N PRO A 360 -3.87 24.94 -2.72
CA PRO A 360 -3.63 26.00 -1.74
C PRO A 360 -3.15 27.34 -2.32
N ASP A 361 -2.54 27.33 -3.51
CA ASP A 361 -2.14 28.53 -4.23
C ASP A 361 -3.30 29.22 -4.98
N GLY A 362 -4.55 28.80 -4.72
CA GLY A 362 -5.78 29.36 -5.30
C GLY A 362 -6.10 28.90 -6.72
N ARG A 363 -5.28 28.01 -7.32
CA ARG A 363 -5.65 27.34 -8.57
C ARG A 363 -6.76 26.32 -8.33
N TYR A 364 -7.56 26.02 -9.36
CA TYR A 364 -8.64 25.04 -9.25
C TYR A 364 -8.75 24.09 -10.45
N LEU A 365 -9.25 22.88 -10.19
CA LEU A 365 -9.75 21.96 -11.21
C LEU A 365 -11.26 22.10 -11.28
N GLU A 366 -11.79 22.39 -12.46
CA GLU A 366 -13.22 22.52 -12.70
C GLU A 366 -13.80 21.21 -13.25
N ARG A 367 -15.02 20.89 -12.83
CA ARG A 367 -15.78 19.76 -13.34
C ARG A 367 -15.97 19.93 -14.85
N GLU A 368 -15.49 18.97 -15.61
CA GLU A 368 -15.67 18.95 -17.06
C GLU A 368 -17.11 18.53 -17.41
N ASP A 369 -17.80 19.31 -18.23
CA ASP A 369 -19.15 19.01 -18.70
C ASP A 369 -19.17 18.21 -20.01
N ARG A 370 -20.10 17.26 -20.12
CA ARG A 370 -20.23 16.40 -21.30
C ARG A 370 -20.69 17.15 -22.56
N SER A 371 -21.19 18.37 -22.43
CA SER A 371 -21.82 19.15 -23.50
C SER A 371 -20.84 19.86 -24.45
N GLU A 372 -19.54 19.89 -24.15
CA GLU A 372 -18.55 20.64 -24.94
C GLU A 372 -17.80 19.82 -26.02
N LEU A 373 -18.25 18.60 -26.36
CA LEU A 373 -17.51 17.74 -27.28
C LEU A 373 -17.63 18.12 -28.77
N PRO A 374 -16.51 18.30 -29.49
CA PRO A 374 -16.46 18.14 -30.94
C PRO A 374 -16.67 16.66 -31.31
N THR A 375 -17.39 16.40 -32.39
CA THR A 375 -17.89 15.10 -32.87
C THR A 375 -16.84 14.08 -33.36
N SER A 376 -15.57 14.16 -32.94
CA SER A 376 -14.48 13.33 -33.47
C SER A 376 -13.63 12.65 -32.39
N SER A 377 -13.86 11.34 -32.22
CA SER A 377 -12.84 10.30 -32.00
C SER A 377 -11.79 10.47 -30.88
N GLN A 378 -12.16 10.23 -29.62
CA GLN A 378 -11.46 9.37 -28.65
C GLN A 378 -12.28 9.40 -27.35
N LYS A 379 -12.44 8.26 -26.65
CA LYS A 379 -13.12 8.23 -25.34
C LYS A 379 -12.29 9.04 -24.33
N GLN A 380 -12.54 10.34 -24.24
CA GLN A 380 -11.89 11.20 -23.25
C GLN A 380 -12.53 10.92 -21.88
N VAL A 381 -11.72 10.49 -20.93
CA VAL A 381 -12.17 10.31 -19.54
C VAL A 381 -12.18 11.68 -18.89
N PHE A 382 -13.36 12.10 -18.41
CA PHE A 382 -13.54 13.35 -17.70
C PHE A 382 -13.01 13.23 -16.27
N ILE A 383 -11.71 13.43 -16.13
CA ILE A 383 -10.96 13.14 -14.92
C ILE A 383 -11.41 13.99 -13.73
N ASN A 384 -11.64 15.28 -13.97
CA ASN A 384 -12.09 16.19 -12.92
C ASN A 384 -13.52 15.83 -12.51
N ALA A 385 -14.36 15.47 -13.48
CA ALA A 385 -15.73 15.03 -13.19
C ALA A 385 -15.76 13.75 -12.36
N LEU A 386 -14.89 12.77 -12.62
CA LEU A 386 -14.82 11.55 -11.80
C LEU A 386 -14.39 11.83 -10.36
N LEU A 387 -13.37 12.68 -10.15
CA LEU A 387 -12.92 13.04 -8.82
C LEU A 387 -13.97 13.86 -8.06
N ILE A 388 -14.58 14.83 -8.73
CA ILE A 388 -15.60 15.70 -8.13
C ILE A 388 -16.87 14.88 -7.81
N ASP A 389 -17.39 14.14 -8.78
CA ASP A 389 -18.66 13.42 -8.64
C ASP A 389 -18.53 12.19 -7.76
N GLY A 390 -17.46 11.43 -7.93
CA GLY A 390 -17.28 10.12 -7.30
C GLY A 390 -16.50 10.13 -5.99
N VAL A 391 -15.78 11.20 -5.66
CA VAL A 391 -14.98 11.30 -4.43
C VAL A 391 -15.41 12.49 -3.59
N TYR A 392 -15.26 13.72 -4.11
CA TYR A 392 -15.54 14.94 -3.33
C TYR A 392 -17.00 15.07 -2.91
N ARG A 393 -17.94 14.95 -3.85
CA ARG A 393 -19.38 15.01 -3.55
C ARG A 393 -19.83 13.87 -2.66
N LEU A 394 -19.18 12.71 -2.72
CA LEU A 394 -19.48 11.60 -1.83
C LEU A 394 -19.08 11.92 -0.38
N ILE A 395 -17.87 12.45 -0.18
CA ILE A 395 -17.40 12.93 1.13
C ILE A 395 -18.35 13.99 1.70
N GLN A 396 -18.77 14.96 0.88
CA GLN A 396 -19.73 15.99 1.28
C GLN A 396 -21.10 15.41 1.68
N ARG A 397 -21.69 14.56 0.82
CA ARG A 397 -23.03 13.97 1.05
C ARG A 397 -23.05 13.08 2.29
N GLN A 398 -21.97 12.33 2.53
CA GLN A 398 -21.84 11.43 3.67
C GLN A 398 -21.36 12.12 4.95
N LYS A 399 -20.96 13.40 4.87
CA LYS A 399 -20.42 14.18 6.01
C LYS A 399 -19.30 13.44 6.73
N LEU A 400 -18.35 12.89 5.96
CA LEU A 400 -17.25 12.12 6.54
C LEU A 400 -16.36 13.03 7.39
N SER A 401 -16.19 12.67 8.67
CA SER A 401 -15.26 13.37 9.57
C SER A 401 -13.79 13.13 9.18
N GLU A 402 -12.88 13.97 9.69
CA GLU A 402 -11.43 13.82 9.50
C GLU A 402 -10.95 12.42 9.95
N ASN A 403 -11.53 11.90 11.04
CA ASN A 403 -11.22 10.55 11.56
C ASN A 403 -11.43 9.48 10.49
N HIS A 404 -12.59 9.50 9.82
CA HIS A 404 -12.90 8.55 8.76
C HIS A 404 -11.90 8.65 7.60
N LEU A 405 -11.54 9.88 7.21
CA LEU A 405 -10.69 10.14 6.06
C LEU A 405 -9.24 9.72 6.30
N VAL A 406 -8.68 9.99 7.49
CA VAL A 406 -7.30 9.57 7.82
C VAL A 406 -7.18 8.05 8.01
N LEU A 407 -8.20 7.42 8.60
CA LEU A 407 -8.26 5.96 8.70
C LEU A 407 -8.42 5.31 7.32
N TYR A 408 -9.28 5.85 6.47
CA TYR A 408 -9.41 5.39 5.09
C TYR A 408 -8.09 5.50 4.34
N LYS A 409 -7.39 6.64 4.47
CA LYS A 409 -6.04 6.84 3.93
C LYS A 409 -5.06 5.76 4.41
N LEU A 410 -5.10 5.40 5.70
CA LEU A 410 -4.29 4.31 6.26
C LEU A 410 -4.64 2.95 5.63
N THR A 411 -5.93 2.65 5.44
CA THR A 411 -6.37 1.39 4.80
C THR A 411 -5.95 1.28 3.33
N LEU A 412 -5.83 2.42 2.64
CA LEU A 412 -5.32 2.49 1.26
C LEU A 412 -3.80 2.29 1.21
N PHE A 413 -3.07 2.85 2.17
CA PHE A 413 -1.62 2.73 2.26
C PHE A 413 -1.18 1.29 2.55
N PHE A 414 -1.78 0.63 3.54
CA PHE A 414 -1.49 -0.78 3.86
C PHE A 414 -2.14 -1.72 2.85
N ASN A 415 -1.69 -1.69 1.60
CA ASN A 415 -2.18 -2.55 0.53
C ASN A 415 -1.38 -3.88 0.45
N PRO A 416 -1.94 -5.03 0.88
CA PRO A 416 -1.26 -6.33 0.79
C PRO A 416 -1.13 -6.87 -0.65
N HIS A 417 -1.72 -6.17 -1.62
CA HIS A 417 -1.58 -6.45 -3.04
C HIS A 417 -0.56 -5.52 -3.72
N ALA A 418 0.21 -4.74 -2.95
CA ALA A 418 1.29 -3.94 -3.51
C ALA A 418 2.35 -4.84 -4.14
N ASP A 419 2.65 -4.59 -5.41
CA ASP A 419 3.65 -5.34 -6.16
C ASP A 419 5.05 -5.16 -5.57
N GLY A 420 5.74 -6.27 -5.33
CA GLY A 420 7.08 -6.29 -4.76
C GLY A 420 7.15 -6.54 -3.25
N LEU A 421 6.01 -6.73 -2.57
CA LEU A 421 5.99 -7.15 -1.17
C LEU A 421 6.58 -8.56 -0.99
N SER A 422 7.47 -8.70 -0.01
CA SER A 422 7.95 -9.97 0.52
C SER A 422 6.83 -10.74 1.23
N SER A 423 6.98 -12.06 1.39
CA SER A 423 5.97 -12.86 2.11
C SER A 423 5.75 -12.38 3.56
N PRO A 424 6.80 -12.07 4.35
CA PRO A 424 6.64 -11.45 5.68
C PRO A 424 5.99 -10.07 5.62
N GLY A 425 6.40 -9.21 4.68
CA GLY A 425 5.83 -7.88 4.49
C GLY A 425 4.34 -7.93 4.16
N LYS A 426 3.93 -8.83 3.27
CA LYS A 426 2.51 -9.06 2.93
C LYS A 426 1.70 -9.50 4.14
N ALA A 427 2.24 -10.38 4.99
CA ALA A 427 1.56 -10.81 6.21
C ALA A 427 1.36 -9.66 7.20
N MET A 428 2.39 -8.86 7.45
CA MET A 428 2.31 -7.67 8.31
C MET A 428 1.29 -6.67 7.78
N VAL A 429 1.43 -6.28 6.51
CA VAL A 429 0.54 -5.31 5.84
C VAL A 429 -0.91 -5.78 5.86
N THR A 430 -1.16 -7.08 5.70
CA THR A 430 -2.51 -7.64 5.80
C THR A 430 -3.09 -7.46 7.22
N GLY A 431 -2.28 -7.73 8.26
CA GLY A 431 -2.68 -7.54 9.65
C GLY A 431 -3.03 -6.08 9.97
N GLU A 432 -2.16 -5.15 9.58
CA GLU A 432 -2.37 -3.72 9.84
C GLU A 432 -3.55 -3.14 9.06
N ARG A 433 -3.75 -3.59 7.81
CA ARG A 433 -4.95 -3.21 7.04
C ARG A 433 -6.22 -3.71 7.73
N LEU A 434 -6.24 -4.93 8.23
CA LEU A 434 -7.41 -5.51 8.89
C LEU A 434 -7.74 -4.78 10.20
N LYS A 435 -6.74 -4.45 11.02
CA LYS A 435 -6.92 -3.59 12.21
C LYS A 435 -7.57 -2.26 11.84
N SER A 436 -7.01 -1.59 10.81
CA SER A 436 -7.48 -0.28 10.35
C SER A 436 -8.92 -0.33 9.80
N LEU A 437 -9.26 -1.36 9.00
CA LEU A 437 -10.61 -1.55 8.47
C LEU A 437 -11.64 -1.81 9.57
N ASN A 438 -11.31 -2.68 10.53
CA ASN A 438 -12.20 -2.99 11.65
C ASN A 438 -12.43 -1.76 12.53
N TYR A 439 -11.38 -0.98 12.82
CA TYR A 439 -11.50 0.25 13.61
C TYR A 439 -12.29 1.34 12.86
N LEU A 440 -12.07 1.48 11.54
CA LEU A 440 -12.87 2.38 10.70
C LEU A 440 -14.36 2.01 10.73
N PHE A 441 -14.70 0.72 10.61
CA PHE A 441 -16.09 0.27 10.70
C PHE A 441 -16.70 0.54 12.09
N ALA A 442 -15.91 0.41 13.16
CA ALA A 442 -16.35 0.75 14.51
C ALA A 442 -16.63 2.26 14.66
N GLN A 443 -15.80 3.12 14.07
CA GLN A 443 -16.05 4.58 14.01
C GLN A 443 -17.34 4.90 13.26
N PHE A 444 -17.56 4.30 12.08
CA PHE A 444 -18.83 4.48 11.35
C PHE A 444 -20.05 4.02 12.16
N SER A 445 -19.92 2.90 12.88
CA SER A 445 -21.00 2.38 13.72
C SER A 445 -21.33 3.29 14.91
N GLN A 446 -20.33 4.01 15.42
CA GLN A 446 -20.47 5.00 16.49
C GLN A 446 -21.08 6.31 15.97
N ASP A 447 -20.55 6.84 14.87
CA ASP A 447 -20.93 8.16 14.33
C ASP A 447 -22.28 8.12 13.58
N PHE A 448 -22.64 6.97 13.01
CA PHE A 448 -23.87 6.77 12.23
C PHE A 448 -24.67 5.56 12.73
N PRO A 449 -25.29 5.64 13.92
CA PRO A 449 -26.00 4.50 14.50
C PRO A 449 -27.14 4.02 13.59
N GLY A 450 -27.24 2.71 13.41
CA GLY A 450 -28.28 2.04 12.62
C GLY A 450 -27.79 1.44 11.31
N LYS A 451 -28.72 1.06 10.42
CA LYS A 451 -28.41 0.36 9.16
C LYS A 451 -27.58 1.21 8.16
N GLY A 452 -27.43 2.50 8.40
CA GLY A 452 -26.69 3.42 7.54
C GLY A 452 -25.17 3.22 7.56
N ALA A 453 -24.58 2.89 8.72
CA ALA A 453 -23.13 2.75 8.88
C ALA A 453 -22.50 1.78 7.88
N ALA A 454 -23.12 0.61 7.67
CA ALA A 454 -22.61 -0.40 6.74
C ALA A 454 -22.62 0.07 5.28
N ASN A 455 -23.66 0.82 4.87
CA ASN A 455 -23.75 1.37 3.53
C ASN A 455 -22.71 2.48 3.32
N LEU A 456 -22.57 3.40 4.29
CA LEU A 456 -21.59 4.47 4.23
C LEU A 456 -20.15 3.93 4.19
N TYR A 457 -19.87 2.92 5.01
CA TYR A 457 -18.59 2.21 5.00
C TYR A 457 -18.32 1.53 3.65
N ALA A 458 -19.33 0.85 3.07
CA ALA A 458 -19.19 0.20 1.76
C ALA A 458 -18.95 1.22 0.63
N ASP A 459 -19.70 2.33 0.63
CA ASP A 459 -19.53 3.42 -0.33
C ASP A 459 -18.12 4.04 -0.24
N LEU A 460 -17.62 4.26 0.97
CA LEU A 460 -16.25 4.74 1.20
C LEU A 460 -15.21 3.77 0.60
N LEU A 461 -15.37 2.46 0.80
CA LEU A 461 -14.46 1.48 0.20
C LEU A 461 -14.54 1.47 -1.33
N LEU A 462 -15.72 1.67 -1.91
CA LEU A 462 -15.93 1.78 -3.36
C LEU A 462 -15.24 3.01 -3.96
N MET A 463 -14.98 4.08 -3.18
CA MET A 463 -14.18 5.22 -3.64
C MET A 463 -12.77 4.81 -4.10
N THR A 464 -12.23 3.70 -3.59
CA THR A 464 -10.90 3.20 -3.97
C THR A 464 -10.82 2.93 -5.48
N ALA A 465 -11.88 2.36 -6.05
CA ALA A 465 -11.96 2.09 -7.48
C ALA A 465 -12.00 3.40 -8.29
N THR A 466 -12.80 4.38 -7.84
CA THR A 466 -12.88 5.71 -8.46
C THR A 466 -11.53 6.42 -8.45
N LEU A 467 -10.81 6.40 -7.32
CA LEU A 467 -9.47 7.00 -7.19
C LEU A 467 -8.46 6.33 -8.13
N THR A 468 -8.50 4.99 -8.21
CA THR A 468 -7.61 4.21 -9.09
C THR A 468 -7.86 4.55 -10.57
N VAL A 469 -9.12 4.59 -11.01
CA VAL A 469 -9.49 4.95 -12.39
C VAL A 469 -9.14 6.40 -12.71
N SER A 470 -9.35 7.31 -11.75
CA SER A 470 -9.00 8.73 -11.89
C SER A 470 -7.50 8.88 -12.11
N PHE A 471 -6.66 8.16 -11.37
CA PHE A 471 -5.21 8.21 -11.55
C PHE A 471 -4.74 7.70 -12.91
N ILE A 472 -5.26 6.55 -13.36
CA ILE A 472 -4.91 5.99 -14.68
C ILE A 472 -5.11 7.06 -15.74
N SER A 473 -6.24 7.76 -15.68
CA SER A 473 -6.58 8.82 -16.63
C SER A 473 -5.68 10.06 -16.49
N PHE A 474 -5.10 10.31 -15.31
CA PHE A 474 -4.20 11.44 -15.03
C PHE A 474 -2.83 11.28 -15.69
N ILE A 475 -2.40 10.03 -15.90
CA ILE A 475 -1.13 9.68 -16.55
C ILE A 475 -1.23 9.73 -18.09
N PHE A 476 -2.38 9.37 -18.65
CA PHE A 476 -2.54 9.15 -20.09
C PHE A 476 -2.95 10.40 -20.89
N VAL A 477 -3.08 11.57 -20.25
CA VAL A 477 -3.32 12.86 -20.91
C VAL A 477 -2.25 13.85 -20.46
#